data_AF-A0A9W8FMG5-F1
#
_entry.id   AF-A0A9W8FMG5-F1
#
_cell.length_a   1.000
_cell.length_b   1.000
_cell.length_c   1.000
_cell.angle_alpha   90.00
_cell.angle_beta   90.00
_cell.angle_gamma   90.00
#
_symmetry.space_group_name_H-M   'P 1'
#
loop_
_entity.id
_entity.type
_entity.pdbx_description
1 polymer ?
#
loop_
_entity_poly.entity_id
_entity_poly.type
_entity_poly.pdbx_seq_one_letter_code
_entity_poly.pdbx_strand_id
1 'polypeptide(L)'
;MSPSTNTRTEVANARYTPANFASVYAFTTTFSSVIRSNIHEPEELEDTICCENSSEKLKEFALLLLAAAYNRKPDAKLSEDQWPRLCSELAANSVDILRRLHVPEAVADSIDSFVEQDIAVRVNVLFWLCEVAIGSNSSVKCLIDQETVKHRSPSTATNAKDSLIRLQPFAEIAKQRYWLFGSKSRQLYLESTAQRAKGKLELLAQTPDEFINTAEDLKTQRTHAHRELADRLTGEIVPFLETQARKRMRVERALQRQAIALANVHIYETRTRKRQKVNYNVDDSLASFDF
;
A
#
# COMPACT_ATOMS: atom_id res chain seq x y z
N MET A 1 5.08 3.90 -41.94
CA MET A 1 5.35 4.97 -40.96
C MET A 1 4.33 4.81 -39.86
N SER A 2 4.73 4.15 -38.78
CA SER A 2 3.85 3.82 -37.65
C SER A 2 4.04 4.89 -36.56
N PRO A 3 2.97 5.45 -35.99
CA PRO A 3 3.09 6.44 -34.93
C PRO A 3 3.53 5.73 -33.64
N SER A 4 4.63 6.22 -33.05
CA SER A 4 5.17 5.78 -31.77
C SER A 4 4.26 6.23 -30.62
N THR A 5 3.53 5.30 -30.02
CA THR A 5 2.74 5.47 -28.78
C THR A 5 3.60 5.40 -27.52
N ASN A 6 4.77 6.06 -27.52
CA ASN A 6 5.58 6.24 -26.31
C ASN A 6 5.31 7.60 -25.68
N THR A 7 4.15 7.74 -25.04
CA THR A 7 3.88 8.81 -24.07
C THR A 7 3.40 8.18 -22.76
N ARG A 8 4.26 7.36 -22.15
CA ARG A 8 4.08 6.84 -20.80
C ARG A 8 5.17 7.48 -19.91
N THR A 9 4.81 8.62 -19.34
CA THR A 9 5.34 9.23 -18.10
C THR A 9 6.83 9.04 -17.80
N GLU A 10 7.67 9.84 -18.45
CA GLU A 10 8.98 10.24 -17.93
C GLU A 10 8.80 11.13 -16.68
N VAL A 11 8.50 10.53 -15.52
CA VAL A 11 8.56 11.24 -14.23
C VAL A 11 10.01 11.64 -13.92
N ALA A 12 10.20 12.89 -13.53
CA ALA A 12 11.48 13.59 -13.41
C ALA A 12 12.26 13.21 -12.15
N ASN A 13 13.60 13.29 -12.26
CA ASN A 13 14.64 13.36 -11.22
C ASN A 13 14.26 12.88 -9.81
N ALA A 14 14.86 11.78 -9.35
CA ALA A 14 14.62 11.23 -8.03
C ALA A 14 15.02 12.21 -6.90
N ARG A 15 14.00 12.72 -6.20
CA ARG A 15 14.11 13.69 -5.10
C ARG A 15 14.05 13.05 -3.71
N TYR A 16 14.02 11.72 -3.58
CA TYR A 16 13.83 11.01 -2.30
C TYR A 16 14.39 9.58 -2.33
N THR A 17 14.46 8.91 -1.16
CA THR A 17 14.93 7.51 -1.06
C THR A 17 13.80 6.51 -1.41
N PRO A 18 14.02 5.60 -2.38
CA PRO A 18 12.99 4.64 -2.84
C PRO A 18 12.51 3.73 -1.74
N ALA A 19 13.43 3.29 -0.88
CA ALA A 19 13.12 2.40 0.23
C ALA A 19 12.17 3.06 1.25
N ASN A 20 12.32 4.36 1.51
CA ASN A 20 11.45 5.07 2.46
C ASN A 20 10.06 5.25 1.84
N PHE A 21 10.00 5.65 0.56
CA PHE A 21 8.74 5.74 -0.18
C PHE A 21 8.01 4.39 -0.24
N ALA A 22 8.73 3.33 -0.62
CA ALA A 22 8.24 1.96 -0.64
C ALA A 22 7.67 1.54 0.71
N SER A 23 8.36 1.89 1.80
CA SER A 23 7.93 1.59 3.17
C SER A 23 6.67 2.34 3.56
N VAL A 24 6.53 3.62 3.18
CA VAL A 24 5.30 4.38 3.40
C VAL A 24 4.13 3.74 2.66
N TYR A 25 4.29 3.41 1.38
CA TYR A 25 3.24 2.77 0.59
C TYR A 25 2.87 1.36 1.10
N ALA A 26 3.88 0.57 1.46
CA ALA A 26 3.64 -0.75 2.03
C ALA A 26 2.89 -0.64 3.38
N PHE A 27 3.22 0.35 4.20
CA PHE A 27 2.53 0.59 5.46
C PHE A 27 1.06 0.95 5.26
N THR A 28 0.74 1.86 4.33
CA THR A 28 -0.65 2.25 4.05
C THR A 28 -1.50 1.10 3.53
N THR A 29 -0.95 0.28 2.63
CA THR A 29 -1.67 -0.85 2.05
C THR A 29 -1.83 -2.01 3.03
N THR A 30 -0.79 -2.32 3.80
CA THR A 30 -0.79 -3.41 4.78
C THR A 30 -1.67 -3.10 5.98
N PHE A 31 -1.59 -1.89 6.51
CA PHE A 31 -2.35 -1.45 7.69
C PHE A 31 -3.52 -0.53 7.33
N SER A 32 -4.13 -0.76 6.16
CA SER A 32 -5.27 0.01 5.65
C SER A 32 -6.46 0.04 6.61
N SER A 33 -6.63 -0.98 7.45
CA SER A 33 -7.65 -1.00 8.51
C SER A 33 -7.41 0.01 9.64
N VAL A 34 -6.15 0.42 9.85
CA VAL A 34 -5.72 1.34 10.92
C VAL A 34 -5.65 2.79 10.41
N ILE A 35 -5.12 3.03 9.21
CA ILE A 35 -4.85 4.39 8.72
C ILE A 35 -5.98 4.89 7.81
N ARG A 36 -6.77 3.98 7.21
CA ARG A 36 -7.86 4.29 6.28
C ARG A 36 -7.49 5.36 5.24
N SER A 37 -6.29 5.26 4.67
CA SER A 37 -5.86 6.16 3.60
C SER A 37 -6.63 5.86 2.31
N ASN A 38 -6.98 6.92 1.57
CA ASN A 38 -7.56 6.83 0.22
C ASN A 38 -6.53 6.52 -0.87
N ILE A 39 -5.28 6.26 -0.48
CA ILE A 39 -4.17 5.94 -1.39
C ILE A 39 -4.19 4.43 -1.64
N HIS A 40 -4.43 4.04 -2.88
CA HIS A 40 -4.53 2.66 -3.32
C HIS A 40 -3.44 2.25 -4.30
N GLU A 41 -2.81 3.22 -4.96
CA GLU A 41 -1.73 2.99 -5.92
C GLU A 41 -0.47 3.81 -5.56
N PRO A 42 0.74 3.33 -5.89
CA PRO A 42 1.97 4.06 -5.63
C PRO A 42 2.02 5.42 -6.32
N GLU A 43 1.46 5.53 -7.53
CA GLU A 43 1.37 6.75 -8.30
C GLU A 43 0.55 7.82 -7.57
N GLU A 44 -0.54 7.43 -6.90
CA GLU A 44 -1.36 8.36 -6.09
C GLU A 44 -0.59 8.90 -4.89
N LEU A 45 0.27 8.08 -4.27
CA LEU A 45 1.16 8.52 -3.19
C LEU A 45 2.20 9.51 -3.72
N GLU A 46 2.80 9.21 -4.87
CA GLU A 46 3.75 10.10 -5.52
C GLU A 46 3.11 11.44 -5.88
N ASP A 47 1.93 11.43 -6.49
CA ASP A 47 1.16 12.63 -6.82
C ASP A 47 0.78 13.44 -5.56
N THR A 48 0.44 12.76 -4.47
CA THR A 48 0.12 13.42 -3.20
C THR A 48 1.34 14.13 -2.62
N ILE A 49 2.53 13.55 -2.75
CA ILE A 49 3.77 14.11 -2.20
C ILE A 49 4.38 15.18 -3.11
N CYS A 50 4.29 15.00 -4.43
CA CYS A 50 5.00 15.80 -5.43
C CYS A 50 4.19 16.99 -5.95
N CYS A 51 2.86 16.89 -6.02
CA CYS A 51 2.03 17.94 -6.62
C CYS A 51 1.64 19.04 -5.60
N GLU A 52 1.95 20.29 -5.93
CA GLU A 52 1.58 21.46 -5.10
C GLU A 52 0.06 21.59 -4.92
N ASN A 53 -0.72 21.22 -5.94
CA ASN A 53 -2.19 21.22 -5.90
C ASN A 53 -2.78 20.14 -4.97
N SER A 54 -1.95 19.21 -4.48
CA SER A 54 -2.37 18.13 -3.58
C SER A 54 -2.01 18.42 -2.11
N SER A 55 -1.67 19.67 -1.76
CA SER A 55 -1.26 20.04 -0.41
C SER A 55 -2.25 19.62 0.68
N GLU A 56 -3.56 19.80 0.47
CA GLU A 56 -4.59 19.35 1.42
C GLU A 56 -4.60 17.82 1.60
N LYS A 57 -4.42 17.06 0.53
CA LYS A 57 -4.33 15.59 0.60
C LYS A 57 -3.09 15.15 1.36
N LEU A 58 -1.96 15.83 1.15
CA LEU A 58 -0.72 15.57 1.86
C LEU A 58 -0.86 15.86 3.36
N LYS A 59 -1.50 16.97 3.72
CA LYS A 59 -1.81 17.33 5.11
C LYS A 59 -2.70 16.29 5.77
N GLU A 60 -3.82 15.93 5.13
CA GLU A 60 -4.74 14.92 5.65
C GLU A 60 -4.01 13.58 5.86
N PHE A 61 -3.20 13.18 4.87
CA PHE A 61 -2.43 11.95 4.96
C PHE A 61 -1.40 11.96 6.10
N ALA A 62 -0.65 13.06 6.27
CA ALA A 62 0.31 13.22 7.36
C ALA A 62 -0.38 13.19 8.74
N LEU A 63 -1.55 13.82 8.87
CA LEU A 63 -2.36 13.79 10.09
C LEU A 63 -2.88 12.38 10.40
N LEU A 64 -3.28 11.61 9.40
CA LEU A 64 -3.68 10.20 9.59
C LEU A 64 -2.52 9.36 10.13
N LEU A 65 -1.32 9.53 9.58
CA LEU A 65 -0.13 8.82 10.06
C LEU A 65 0.27 9.27 11.48
N LEU A 66 0.17 10.57 11.79
CA LEU A 66 0.43 11.09 13.12
C LEU A 66 -0.58 10.53 14.14
N ALA A 67 -1.87 10.44 13.77
CA ALA A 67 -2.89 9.82 14.60
C ALA A 67 -2.57 8.34 14.88
N ALA A 68 -2.14 7.60 13.85
CA ALA A 68 -1.70 6.22 13.98
C ALA A 68 -0.47 6.10 14.89
N ALA A 69 0.52 6.99 14.77
CA ALA A 69 1.72 7.01 15.60
C ALA A 69 1.42 7.27 17.10
N TYR A 70 0.34 8.00 17.38
CA TYR A 70 -0.19 8.22 18.73
C TYR A 70 -1.20 7.16 19.20
N ASN A 71 -1.35 6.05 18.46
CA ASN A 71 -2.31 4.98 18.78
C ASN A 71 -3.76 5.46 18.92
N ARG A 72 -4.13 6.51 18.16
CA ARG A 72 -5.52 6.98 18.12
C ARG A 72 -6.37 6.05 17.27
N LYS A 73 -7.68 6.06 17.54
CA LYS A 73 -8.66 5.31 16.75
C LYS A 73 -8.70 5.87 15.32
N PRO A 74 -8.95 5.03 14.28
CA PRO A 74 -8.98 5.45 12.87
C PRO A 74 -9.98 6.59 12.57
N ASP A 75 -11.05 6.71 13.36
CA ASP A 75 -12.07 7.76 13.18
C ASP A 75 -11.71 9.09 13.88
N ALA A 76 -10.67 9.11 14.70
CA ALA A 76 -10.26 10.31 15.43
C ALA A 76 -9.38 11.20 14.55
N LYS A 77 -10.02 12.07 13.76
CA LYS A 77 -9.32 13.08 12.95
C LYS A 77 -8.56 14.06 13.85
N LEU A 78 -7.27 14.26 13.54
CA LEU A 78 -6.47 15.34 14.11
C LEU A 78 -6.78 16.64 13.37
N SER A 79 -6.76 17.76 14.09
CA SER A 79 -6.75 19.09 13.46
C SER A 79 -5.32 19.55 13.18
N GLU A 80 -5.16 20.45 12.21
CA GLU A 80 -3.86 21.03 11.85
C GLU A 80 -3.19 21.71 13.06
N ASP A 81 -3.97 22.38 13.91
CA ASP A 81 -3.47 23.04 15.14
C ASP A 81 -2.81 22.09 16.14
N GLN A 82 -3.10 20.79 16.06
CA GLN A 82 -2.49 19.78 16.94
C GLN A 82 -1.12 19.33 16.45
N TRP A 83 -0.79 19.59 15.17
CA TRP A 83 0.46 19.16 14.56
C TRP A 83 1.70 19.60 15.35
N PRO A 84 1.89 20.90 15.70
CA PRO A 84 3.18 21.32 16.24
C PRO A 84 3.48 20.67 17.59
N ARG A 85 2.46 20.60 18.45
CA ARG A 85 2.55 20.01 19.78
C ARG A 85 2.83 18.51 19.69
N LEU A 86 2.04 17.78 18.90
CA LEU A 86 2.16 16.32 18.80
C LEU A 86 3.44 15.91 18.05
N CYS A 87 3.80 16.59 16.96
CA CYS A 87 5.04 16.30 16.27
C CYS A 87 6.27 16.58 17.13
N SER A 88 6.28 17.66 17.91
CA SER A 88 7.40 17.96 18.83
C SER A 88 7.54 16.92 19.94
N GLU A 89 6.43 16.51 20.56
CA GLU A 89 6.42 15.47 21.59
C GLU A 89 6.86 14.11 21.03
N LEU A 90 6.40 13.75 19.83
CA LEU A 90 6.81 12.51 19.17
C LEU A 90 8.29 12.57 18.75
N ALA A 91 8.75 13.73 18.28
CA ALA A 91 10.15 13.97 17.91
C ALA A 91 11.09 13.80 19.10
N ALA A 92 10.72 14.33 20.28
CA ALA A 92 11.49 14.16 21.51
C ALA A 92 11.67 12.68 21.90
N ASN A 93 10.69 11.83 21.60
CA ASN A 93 10.72 10.39 21.91
C ASN A 93 11.39 9.54 20.80
N SER A 94 11.72 10.12 19.65
CA SER A 94 12.22 9.40 18.47
C SER A 94 13.37 10.11 17.76
N VAL A 95 14.14 10.90 18.52
CA VAL A 95 15.27 11.72 18.05
C VAL A 95 16.27 10.91 17.22
N ASP A 96 16.57 9.68 17.62
CA ASP A 96 17.53 8.83 16.92
C ASP A 96 17.09 8.49 15.49
N ILE A 97 15.79 8.31 15.27
CA ILE A 97 15.22 8.04 13.95
C ILE A 97 15.28 9.31 13.09
N LEU A 98 14.87 10.45 13.65
CA LEU A 98 14.90 11.74 12.97
C LEU A 98 16.31 12.15 12.53
N ARG A 99 17.31 11.95 13.40
CA ARG A 99 18.73 12.20 13.08
C ARG A 99 19.23 11.35 11.92
N ARG A 100 18.90 10.05 11.93
CA ARG A 100 19.25 9.12 10.84
C ARG A 100 18.64 9.54 9.50
N LEU A 101 17.44 10.11 9.54
CA LEU A 101 16.68 10.53 8.36
C LEU A 101 16.97 11.98 7.94
N HIS A 102 17.79 12.72 8.71
CA HIS A 102 18.10 14.13 8.47
C HIS A 102 16.83 15.00 8.33
N VAL A 103 15.81 14.74 9.17
CA VAL A 103 14.58 15.52 9.18
C VAL A 103 14.82 16.86 9.90
N PRO A 104 14.54 18.02 9.27
CA PRO A 104 14.69 19.32 9.92
C PRO A 104 13.69 19.51 11.07
N GLU A 105 14.11 20.22 12.12
CA GLU A 105 13.24 20.55 13.27
C GLU A 105 12.05 21.43 12.85
N ALA A 106 12.21 22.28 11.83
CA ALA A 106 11.18 23.18 11.29
C ALA A 106 9.92 22.46 10.80
N VAL A 107 9.99 21.15 10.53
CA VAL A 107 8.83 20.31 10.21
C VAL A 107 7.80 20.31 11.35
N ALA A 108 8.25 20.46 12.60
CA ALA A 108 7.39 20.47 13.77
C ALA A 108 6.76 21.85 14.05
N ASP A 109 7.14 22.92 13.35
CA ASP A 109 6.61 24.26 13.63
C ASP A 109 5.14 24.41 13.21
N SER A 110 4.79 23.87 12.05
CA SER A 110 3.42 23.83 11.53
C SER A 110 3.28 22.75 10.46
N ILE A 111 2.04 22.35 10.16
CA ILE A 111 1.79 21.41 9.07
C ILE A 111 2.11 22.03 7.70
N ASP A 112 1.95 23.36 7.57
CA ASP A 112 2.37 24.10 6.38
C ASP A 112 3.89 24.09 6.22
N SER A 113 4.63 24.27 7.31
CA SER A 113 6.10 24.17 7.33
C SER A 113 6.58 22.80 6.84
N PHE A 114 5.83 21.73 7.14
CA PHE A 114 6.06 20.38 6.61
C PHE A 114 5.77 20.31 5.10
N VAL A 115 4.64 20.84 4.63
CA VAL A 115 4.27 20.84 3.21
C VAL A 115 5.26 21.64 2.38
N GLU A 116 5.81 22.73 2.88
CA GLU A 116 6.78 23.56 2.17
C GLU A 116 8.16 22.90 2.00
N GLN A 117 8.45 21.82 2.74
CA GLN A 117 9.74 21.12 2.63
C GLN A 117 9.95 20.47 1.26
N ASP A 118 11.21 20.14 0.97
CA ASP A 118 11.56 19.31 -0.18
C ASP A 118 10.90 17.93 -0.12
N ILE A 119 10.61 17.36 -1.30
CA ILE A 119 10.00 16.03 -1.45
C ILE A 119 10.77 14.95 -0.66
N ALA A 120 12.10 15.03 -0.61
CA ALA A 120 12.93 14.12 0.19
C ALA A 120 12.55 14.11 1.67
N VAL A 121 12.39 15.32 2.22
CA VAL A 121 12.04 15.53 3.62
C VAL A 121 10.60 15.11 3.85
N ARG A 122 9.68 15.43 2.94
CA ARG A 122 8.27 14.98 3.01
C ARG A 122 8.20 13.45 3.16
N VAL A 123 8.90 12.71 2.29
CA VAL A 123 8.96 11.24 2.35
C VAL A 123 9.59 10.75 3.66
N ASN A 124 10.68 11.37 4.12
CA ASN A 124 11.36 10.98 5.35
C ASN A 124 10.49 11.19 6.60
N VAL A 125 9.71 12.27 6.65
CA VAL A 125 8.75 12.54 7.73
C VAL A 125 7.63 11.51 7.72
N LEU A 126 7.03 11.22 6.56
CA LEU A 126 6.00 10.19 6.44
C LEU A 126 6.53 8.81 6.85
N PHE A 127 7.75 8.46 6.43
CA PHE A 127 8.42 7.23 6.82
C PHE A 127 8.68 7.16 8.33
N TRP A 128 9.14 8.26 8.92
CA TRP A 128 9.33 8.36 10.36
C TRP A 128 8.03 8.11 11.13
N LEU A 129 6.91 8.71 10.71
CA LEU A 129 5.61 8.49 11.32
C LEU A 129 5.18 7.01 11.22
N CYS A 130 5.43 6.36 10.08
CA CYS A 130 5.19 4.92 9.92
C CYS A 130 6.04 4.08 10.88
N GLU A 131 7.35 4.35 10.98
CA GLU A 131 8.26 3.63 11.89
C GLU A 131 7.82 3.76 13.34
N VAL A 132 7.42 4.97 13.76
CA VAL A 132 6.92 5.20 15.11
C VAL A 132 5.61 4.44 15.32
N ALA A 133 4.67 4.50 14.36
CA ALA A 133 3.42 3.76 14.45
C ALA A 133 3.61 2.24 14.55
N ILE A 134 4.58 1.67 13.84
CA ILE A 134 4.96 0.25 13.99
C ILE A 134 5.43 -0.03 15.43
N GLY A 135 6.21 0.88 16.00
CA GLY A 135 6.75 0.76 17.36
C GLY A 135 5.75 1.01 18.49
N SER A 136 4.73 1.85 18.28
CA SER A 136 3.84 2.34 19.36
C SER A 136 2.38 1.91 19.22
N ASN A 137 1.86 1.69 18.02
CA ASN A 137 0.43 1.43 17.80
C ASN A 137 0.08 -0.03 18.10
N SER A 138 -0.85 -0.24 19.05
CA SER A 138 -1.24 -1.58 19.49
C SER A 138 -1.99 -2.36 18.41
N SER A 139 -2.77 -1.69 17.56
CA SER A 139 -3.49 -2.33 16.46
C SER A 139 -2.54 -2.81 15.37
N VAL A 140 -1.53 -2.00 15.03
CA VAL A 140 -0.45 -2.39 14.11
C VAL A 140 0.32 -3.58 14.65
N LYS A 141 0.73 -3.54 15.92
CA LYS A 141 1.41 -4.68 16.58
C LYS A 141 0.58 -5.95 16.55
N CYS A 142 -0.71 -5.86 16.89
CA CYS A 142 -1.60 -7.02 16.85
C CYS A 142 -1.69 -7.64 15.45
N LEU A 143 -1.76 -6.83 14.40
CA LEU A 143 -1.76 -7.32 13.01
C LEU A 143 -0.43 -7.98 12.64
N ILE A 144 0.70 -7.42 13.06
CA ILE A 144 2.02 -8.03 12.88
C ILE A 144 2.09 -9.38 13.61
N ASP A 145 1.66 -9.45 14.87
CA ASP A 145 1.65 -10.67 15.65
C ASP A 145 0.74 -11.74 15.02
N GLN A 146 -0.42 -11.36 14.49
CA GLN A 146 -1.32 -12.29 13.79
C GLN A 146 -0.67 -12.87 12.51
N GLU A 147 -0.01 -12.04 11.70
CA GLU A 147 0.67 -12.52 10.49
C GLU A 147 1.90 -13.37 10.81
N THR A 148 2.69 -12.98 11.80
CA THR A 148 3.87 -13.78 12.22
C THR A 148 3.46 -15.14 12.78
N VAL A 149 2.32 -15.24 13.47
CA VAL A 149 1.77 -16.52 13.96
C VAL A 149 1.25 -17.39 12.81
N LYS A 150 0.59 -16.80 11.78
CA LYS A 150 0.16 -17.55 10.59
C LYS A 150 1.32 -18.18 9.81
N HIS A 151 2.49 -17.52 9.80
CA HIS A 151 3.70 -18.03 9.17
C HIS A 151 4.51 -19.01 10.04
N ARG A 152 4.18 -19.16 11.33
CA ARG A 152 4.73 -20.21 12.21
C ARG A 152 4.01 -21.54 11.96
N SER A 153 4.26 -22.15 10.80
CA SER A 153 4.21 -23.62 10.69
C SER A 153 5.36 -24.20 11.53
N PRO A 154 5.19 -25.34 12.22
CA PRO A 154 6.14 -25.84 13.22
C PRO A 154 7.31 -26.60 12.55
N SER A 155 7.99 -25.98 11.59
CA SER A 155 9.29 -26.46 11.15
C SER A 155 10.31 -25.33 11.25
N THR A 156 11.37 -25.60 12.03
CA THR A 156 12.59 -24.79 12.17
C THR A 156 12.45 -23.43 12.85
N ALA A 157 12.13 -23.47 14.15
CA ALA A 157 12.54 -22.45 15.09
C ALA A 157 14.05 -22.57 15.36
N THR A 158 14.89 -21.86 14.62
CA THR A 158 16.24 -21.48 15.07
C THR A 158 16.68 -20.17 14.41
N ASN A 159 16.94 -19.15 15.25
CA ASN A 159 17.83 -18.00 15.01
C ASN A 159 17.37 -16.76 14.23
N ALA A 160 16.08 -16.52 13.97
CA ALA A 160 15.63 -15.18 13.56
C ALA A 160 15.34 -14.31 14.81
N LYS A 161 16.39 -13.76 15.43
CA LYS A 161 16.24 -12.62 16.36
C LYS A 161 15.46 -11.53 15.65
N ASP A 162 14.37 -11.06 16.27
CA ASP A 162 13.58 -9.85 16.03
C ASP A 162 14.13 -8.86 14.99
N SER A 163 14.22 -9.28 13.74
CA SER A 163 14.31 -8.33 12.64
C SER A 163 12.90 -7.80 12.48
N LEU A 164 12.66 -6.59 12.99
CA LEU A 164 11.65 -5.68 12.45
C LEU A 164 11.48 -6.02 10.96
N ILE A 165 10.26 -6.27 10.52
CA ILE A 165 9.92 -6.55 9.13
C ILE A 165 10.43 -5.36 8.30
N ARG A 166 11.71 -5.37 7.93
CA ARG A 166 12.31 -4.36 7.06
C ARG A 166 11.77 -4.68 5.69
N LEU A 167 11.13 -3.71 5.07
CA LEU A 167 10.69 -3.84 3.69
C LEU A 167 11.93 -4.08 2.82
N GLN A 168 12.10 -5.32 2.37
CA GLN A 168 13.18 -5.69 1.46
C GLN A 168 12.67 -5.60 0.02
N PRO A 169 13.52 -5.19 -0.94
CA PRO A 169 13.16 -5.31 -2.35
C PRO A 169 12.82 -6.77 -2.65
N PHE A 170 11.87 -6.97 -3.55
CA PHE A 170 11.43 -8.29 -3.98
C PHE A 170 12.59 -9.10 -4.60
N ALA A 171 13.47 -8.41 -5.33
CA ALA A 171 14.77 -8.93 -5.76
C ALA A 171 15.77 -7.80 -5.94
N GLU A 172 17.06 -8.09 -5.75
CA GLU A 172 18.16 -7.17 -6.06
C GLU A 172 19.18 -7.90 -6.96
N ILE A 173 19.37 -7.38 -8.18
CA ILE A 173 20.27 -7.99 -9.17
C ILE A 173 21.19 -6.91 -9.74
N ALA A 174 22.51 -7.09 -9.59
CA ALA A 174 23.50 -6.17 -10.17
C ALA A 174 23.21 -4.67 -9.90
N LYS A 175 22.74 -4.34 -8.69
CA LYS A 175 22.32 -2.99 -8.23
C LYS A 175 20.98 -2.48 -8.78
N GLN A 176 20.27 -3.27 -9.57
CA GLN A 176 18.86 -3.04 -9.88
C GLN A 176 18.00 -3.66 -8.77
N ARG A 177 17.03 -2.89 -8.27
CA ARG A 177 16.11 -3.33 -7.22
C ARG A 177 14.71 -3.41 -7.78
N TYR A 178 14.11 -4.56 -7.64
CA TYR A 178 12.74 -4.83 -8.02
C TYR A 178 11.87 -4.73 -6.78
N TRP A 179 10.83 -3.93 -6.84
CA TRP A 179 9.89 -3.71 -5.75
C TRP A 179 8.54 -4.28 -6.14
N LEU A 180 7.94 -5.07 -5.25
CA LEU A 180 6.60 -5.62 -5.47
C LEU A 180 5.63 -4.98 -4.47
N PHE A 181 4.65 -4.27 -4.99
CA PHE A 181 3.70 -3.48 -4.23
C PHE A 181 2.28 -4.01 -4.37
N GLY A 182 1.44 -3.78 -3.35
CA GLY A 182 0.01 -4.10 -3.41
C GLY A 182 -0.32 -5.54 -3.01
N SER A 183 -1.10 -5.68 -1.94
CA SER A 183 -1.52 -6.98 -1.40
C SER A 183 -2.53 -7.72 -2.28
N LYS A 184 -3.31 -7.00 -3.11
CA LYS A 184 -4.38 -7.56 -3.95
C LYS A 184 -4.08 -7.50 -5.46
N SER A 185 -3.41 -6.45 -5.90
CA SER A 185 -3.12 -6.18 -7.32
C SER A 185 -1.71 -6.57 -7.75
N ARG A 186 -0.76 -6.72 -6.80
CA ARG A 186 0.67 -7.02 -7.03
C ARG A 186 1.25 -6.30 -8.26
N GLN A 187 1.78 -5.11 -8.07
CA GLN A 187 2.47 -4.32 -9.09
C GLN A 187 3.99 -4.44 -8.92
N LEU A 188 4.70 -4.71 -10.01
CA LEU A 188 6.16 -4.80 -10.04
C LEU A 188 6.77 -3.50 -10.55
N TYR A 189 7.69 -2.95 -9.78
CA TYR A 189 8.43 -1.74 -10.13
C TYR A 189 9.92 -2.01 -10.16
N LEU A 190 10.63 -1.31 -11.04
CA LEU A 190 12.08 -1.28 -11.09
C LEU A 190 12.60 0.05 -10.56
N GLU A 191 13.52 -0.01 -9.61
CA GLU A 191 14.27 1.16 -9.17
C GLU A 191 15.27 1.56 -10.26
N SER A 192 15.10 2.75 -10.84
CA SER A 192 15.97 3.28 -11.86
C SER A 192 17.37 3.54 -11.30
N THR A 193 18.37 3.00 -12.00
CA THR A 193 19.79 3.13 -11.66
C THR A 193 20.48 4.28 -12.40
N ALA A 194 19.78 4.96 -13.32
CA ALA A 194 20.34 6.05 -14.10
C ALA A 194 20.70 7.24 -13.20
N GLN A 195 21.87 7.85 -13.38
CA GLN A 195 22.34 8.93 -12.50
C GLN A 195 21.36 10.10 -12.36
N ARG A 196 20.59 10.41 -13.41
CA ARG A 196 19.57 11.47 -13.39
C ARG A 196 18.22 11.03 -12.81
N ALA A 197 17.94 9.72 -12.76
CA ALA A 197 16.67 9.17 -12.27
C ALA A 197 16.87 8.23 -11.06
N LYS A 198 17.99 8.37 -10.34
CA LYS A 198 18.43 7.42 -9.32
C LYS A 198 17.46 7.35 -8.15
N GLY A 199 16.63 6.32 -8.10
CA GLY A 199 15.60 6.16 -7.08
C GLY A 199 14.18 6.49 -7.53
N LYS A 200 13.97 6.64 -8.84
CA LYS A 200 12.64 6.58 -9.42
C LYS A 200 12.18 5.12 -9.50
N LEU A 201 10.90 4.87 -9.23
CA LEU A 201 10.28 3.58 -9.45
C LEU A 201 9.57 3.61 -10.82
N GLU A 202 9.88 2.65 -11.67
CA GLU A 202 9.25 2.48 -12.99
C GLU A 202 8.36 1.24 -12.96
N LEU A 203 7.07 1.40 -13.26
CA LEU A 203 6.13 0.29 -13.32
C LEU A 203 6.50 -0.63 -14.50
N LEU A 204 6.84 -1.88 -14.18
CA LEU A 204 7.14 -2.92 -15.17
C LEU A 204 5.92 -3.76 -15.50
N ALA A 205 5.15 -4.16 -14.48
CA ALA A 205 4.01 -5.06 -14.68
C ALA A 205 2.94 -4.88 -13.60
N GLN A 206 1.68 -4.94 -14.01
CA GLN A 206 0.49 -4.92 -13.14
C GLN A 206 -0.49 -6.04 -13.49
N THR A 207 -0.48 -6.52 -14.73
CA THR A 207 -1.38 -7.57 -15.23
C THR A 207 -0.65 -8.91 -15.40
N PRO A 208 -1.36 -10.05 -15.33
CA PRO A 208 -0.76 -11.37 -15.54
C PRO A 208 0.07 -11.46 -16.83
N ASP A 209 -0.43 -10.90 -17.93
CA ASP A 209 0.25 -10.91 -19.22
C ASP A 209 1.54 -10.06 -19.19
N GLU A 210 1.51 -8.88 -18.58
CA GLU A 210 2.72 -8.06 -18.38
C GLU A 210 3.78 -8.77 -17.51
N PHE A 211 3.35 -9.53 -16.49
CA PHE A 211 4.24 -10.34 -15.67
C PHE A 211 4.89 -11.48 -16.45
N ILE A 212 4.14 -12.12 -17.36
CA ILE A 212 4.67 -13.17 -18.24
C ILE A 212 5.69 -12.57 -19.19
N ASN A 213 5.36 -11.46 -19.87
CA ASN A 213 6.28 -10.76 -20.78
C ASN A 213 7.57 -10.35 -20.05
N THR A 214 7.45 -9.77 -18.86
CA THR A 214 8.61 -9.37 -18.04
C THR A 214 9.46 -10.59 -17.66
N ALA A 215 8.83 -11.72 -17.31
CA ALA A 215 9.55 -12.94 -16.98
C ALA A 215 10.27 -13.54 -18.20
N GLU A 216 9.67 -13.49 -19.39
CA GLU A 216 10.32 -13.91 -20.63
C GLU A 216 11.53 -13.04 -20.94
N ASP A 217 11.39 -11.72 -20.85
CA ASP A 217 12.50 -10.77 -21.02
C ASP A 217 13.65 -11.06 -20.04
N LEU A 218 13.34 -11.30 -18.77
CA LEU A 218 14.32 -11.67 -17.75
C LEU A 218 14.99 -13.02 -18.03
N LYS A 219 14.28 -14.00 -18.62
CA LYS A 219 14.85 -15.32 -18.99
C LYS A 219 15.87 -15.23 -20.12
N THR A 220 15.73 -14.24 -21.01
CA THR A 220 16.72 -13.99 -22.08
C THR A 220 18.06 -13.50 -21.54
N GLN A 221 18.08 -12.96 -20.31
CA GLN A 221 19.30 -12.47 -19.67
C GLN A 221 20.22 -13.62 -19.24
N ARG A 222 21.53 -13.37 -19.30
CA ARG A 222 22.57 -14.40 -19.08
C ARG A 222 22.73 -14.83 -17.62
N THR A 223 22.30 -14.01 -16.66
CA THR A 223 22.62 -14.24 -15.24
C THR A 223 21.57 -15.11 -14.56
N HIS A 224 22.03 -16.01 -13.68
CA HIS A 224 21.16 -16.92 -12.92
C HIS A 224 20.10 -16.17 -12.11
N ALA A 225 20.47 -15.05 -11.48
CA ALA A 225 19.57 -14.24 -10.66
C ALA A 225 18.35 -13.70 -11.44
N HIS A 226 18.51 -13.38 -12.74
CA HIS A 226 17.37 -12.94 -13.56
C HIS A 226 16.42 -14.10 -13.87
N ARG A 227 16.96 -15.31 -14.10
CA ARG A 227 16.13 -16.51 -14.29
C ARG A 227 15.37 -16.89 -13.03
N GLU A 228 16.03 -16.81 -11.87
CA GLU A 228 15.38 -17.06 -10.58
C GLU A 228 14.24 -16.08 -10.30
N LEU A 229 14.46 -14.78 -10.59
CA LEU A 229 13.39 -13.78 -10.51
C LEU A 229 12.24 -14.12 -11.47
N ALA A 230 12.54 -14.45 -12.73
CA ALA A 230 11.54 -14.82 -13.72
C ALA A 230 10.71 -16.04 -13.29
N ASP A 231 11.37 -17.08 -12.77
CA ASP A 231 10.71 -18.28 -12.27
C ASP A 231 9.82 -17.95 -11.07
N ARG A 232 10.27 -17.07 -10.17
CA ARG A 232 9.46 -16.59 -9.05
C ARG A 232 8.24 -15.77 -9.50
N LEU A 233 8.39 -14.90 -10.50
CA LEU A 233 7.27 -14.14 -11.06
C LEU A 233 6.21 -15.07 -11.65
N THR A 234 6.62 -16.04 -12.48
CA THR A 234 5.71 -17.00 -13.11
C THR A 234 5.11 -18.02 -12.14
N GLY A 235 5.87 -18.47 -11.14
CA GLY A 235 5.44 -19.50 -10.19
C GLY A 235 4.60 -18.98 -9.02
N GLU A 236 4.86 -17.75 -8.56
CA GLU A 236 4.21 -17.20 -7.37
C GLU A 236 3.21 -16.07 -7.69
N ILE A 237 3.58 -15.15 -8.58
CA ILE A 237 2.82 -13.91 -8.79
C ILE A 237 1.69 -14.11 -9.80
N VAL A 238 1.99 -14.69 -10.97
CA VAL A 238 0.99 -14.93 -12.02
C VAL A 238 -0.19 -15.77 -11.51
N PRO A 239 0.02 -16.93 -10.83
CA PRO A 239 -1.11 -17.75 -10.36
C PRO A 239 -1.95 -17.04 -9.29
N PHE A 240 -1.31 -16.21 -8.46
CA PHE A 240 -2.02 -15.38 -7.48
C PHE A 240 -2.95 -14.38 -8.17
N LEU A 241 -2.46 -13.67 -9.20
CA LEU A 241 -3.25 -12.68 -9.93
C LEU A 241 -4.40 -13.31 -10.71
N GLU A 242 -4.17 -14.46 -11.35
CA GLU A 242 -5.24 -15.22 -12.01
C GLU A 242 -6.31 -15.67 -11.02
N THR A 243 -5.90 -16.13 -9.83
CA THR A 243 -6.84 -16.53 -8.78
C THR A 243 -7.66 -15.35 -8.27
N GLN A 244 -7.04 -14.19 -8.08
CA GLN A 244 -7.73 -12.95 -7.73
C GLN A 244 -8.70 -12.50 -8.83
N ALA A 245 -8.30 -12.55 -10.10
CA ALA A 245 -9.15 -12.22 -11.23
C ALA A 245 -10.39 -13.14 -11.29
N ARG A 246 -10.20 -14.45 -11.11
CA ARG A 246 -11.32 -15.43 -11.04
C ARG A 246 -12.25 -15.14 -9.87
N LYS A 247 -11.72 -14.78 -8.69
CA LYS A 247 -12.53 -14.39 -7.52
C LYS A 247 -13.36 -13.13 -7.82
N ARG A 248 -12.75 -12.10 -8.40
CA ARG A 248 -13.43 -10.86 -8.80
C ARG A 248 -14.56 -11.11 -9.79
N MET A 249 -14.32 -11.90 -10.84
CA MET A 249 -15.36 -12.27 -11.82
C MET A 249 -16.53 -13.02 -11.17
N ARG A 250 -16.28 -13.88 -10.18
CA ARG A 250 -17.35 -14.58 -9.46
C ARG A 250 -18.23 -13.61 -8.68
N VAL A 251 -17.62 -12.67 -7.96
CA VAL A 251 -18.33 -11.63 -7.19
C VAL A 251 -19.13 -10.73 -8.13
N GLU A 252 -18.54 -10.29 -9.24
CA GLU A 252 -19.21 -9.45 -10.22
C GLU A 252 -20.43 -10.15 -10.84
N ARG A 253 -20.30 -11.42 -11.22
CA ARG A 253 -21.43 -12.22 -11.71
C ARG A 253 -22.53 -12.39 -10.67
N ALA A 254 -22.17 -12.51 -9.39
CA ALA A 254 -23.16 -12.60 -8.31
C ALA A 254 -23.92 -11.28 -8.14
N LEU A 255 -23.21 -10.15 -8.17
CA LEU A 255 -23.80 -8.81 -8.12
C LEU A 255 -24.68 -8.54 -9.33
N GLN A 256 -24.26 -8.92 -10.54
CA GLN A 256 -25.08 -8.79 -11.75
C GLN A 256 -26.37 -9.61 -11.64
N ARG A 257 -26.31 -10.86 -11.12
CA ARG A 257 -27.52 -11.66 -10.88
C ARG A 257 -28.45 -11.00 -9.87
N GLN A 258 -27.91 -10.43 -8.79
CA GLN A 258 -28.68 -9.72 -7.78
C GLN A 258 -29.33 -8.46 -8.36
N ALA A 259 -28.60 -7.69 -9.17
CA ALA A 259 -29.11 -6.50 -9.83
C ALA A 259 -30.24 -6.83 -10.82
N ILE A 260 -30.09 -7.89 -11.62
CA ILE A 260 -31.15 -8.38 -12.52
C ILE A 260 -32.37 -8.85 -11.72
N ALA A 261 -32.17 -9.56 -10.61
CA ALA A 261 -33.27 -9.99 -9.75
C ALA A 261 -34.05 -8.82 -9.16
N LEU A 262 -33.37 -7.72 -8.78
CA LEU A 262 -34.00 -6.48 -8.32
C LEU A 262 -34.68 -5.70 -9.44
N ALA A 263 -34.07 -5.64 -10.64
CA ALA A 263 -34.62 -4.94 -11.79
C ALA A 263 -35.88 -5.62 -12.37
N ASN A 264 -35.98 -6.95 -12.25
CA ASN A 264 -37.15 -7.72 -12.69
C ASN A 264 -38.30 -7.77 -11.67
N VAL A 265 -38.20 -7.03 -10.54
CA VAL A 265 -39.34 -6.83 -9.64
C VAL A 265 -40.26 -5.79 -10.25
N HIS A 266 -41.15 -6.22 -11.15
CA HIS A 266 -42.36 -5.47 -11.44
C HIS A 266 -43.18 -5.39 -10.16
N ILE A 267 -43.19 -4.22 -9.52
CA ILE A 267 -44.15 -3.90 -8.47
C ILE A 267 -45.51 -3.83 -9.15
N TYR A 268 -46.21 -4.97 -9.21
CA TYR A 268 -47.63 -4.97 -9.48
C TYR A 268 -48.30 -4.30 -8.28
N GLU A 269 -48.60 -3.01 -8.43
CA GLU A 269 -49.53 -2.30 -7.56
C GLU A 269 -50.92 -2.91 -7.74
N THR A 270 -51.19 -4.00 -7.01
CA THR A 270 -52.55 -4.52 -6.88
C THR A 270 -52.88 -4.73 -5.41
N ARG A 271 -53.69 -3.79 -4.90
CA ARG A 271 -54.63 -3.89 -3.77
C ARG A 271 -54.13 -4.66 -2.54
N THR A 272 -53.57 -3.88 -1.61
CA THR A 272 -53.73 -3.96 -0.15
C THR A 272 -54.66 -5.07 0.37
N ARG A 273 -54.11 -6.19 0.87
CA ARG A 273 -54.68 -6.92 2.02
C ARG A 273 -53.57 -7.48 2.92
N LYS A 274 -53.54 -6.89 4.13
CA LYS A 274 -52.91 -7.33 5.39
C LYS A 274 -51.42 -7.72 5.35
N ARG A 275 -50.60 -6.80 5.86
CA ARG A 275 -49.20 -7.01 6.27
C ARG A 275 -49.06 -8.26 7.14
N GLN A 276 -48.44 -9.30 6.59
CA GLN A 276 -47.74 -10.30 7.39
C GLN A 276 -46.32 -9.77 7.62
N LYS A 277 -45.94 -9.54 8.87
CA LYS A 277 -44.57 -9.21 9.25
C LYS A 277 -43.71 -10.44 8.93
N VAL A 278 -43.00 -10.38 7.82
CA VAL A 278 -41.91 -11.31 7.54
C VAL A 278 -40.69 -10.75 8.25
N ASN A 279 -40.32 -11.36 9.38
CA ASN A 279 -39.03 -11.11 10.00
C ASN A 279 -37.97 -11.76 9.11
N TYR A 280 -37.20 -10.95 8.40
CA TYR A 280 -35.94 -11.41 7.83
C TYR A 280 -34.92 -11.49 8.98
N ASN A 281 -34.64 -12.70 9.46
CA ASN A 281 -33.39 -12.95 10.16
C ASN A 281 -32.30 -13.01 9.10
N VAL A 282 -31.48 -11.95 9.04
CA VAL A 282 -30.37 -11.82 8.09
C VAL A 282 -29.17 -12.70 8.48
N ASP A 283 -29.22 -13.41 9.61
CA ASP A 283 -28.08 -14.18 10.13
C ASP A 283 -28.01 -15.65 9.68
N ASP A 284 -28.99 -16.19 8.94
CA ASP A 284 -29.05 -17.63 8.65
C ASP A 284 -28.44 -18.06 7.30
N SER A 285 -27.73 -17.18 6.59
CA SER A 285 -27.12 -17.52 5.28
C SER A 285 -25.60 -17.35 5.19
N LEU A 286 -24.91 -17.12 6.31
CA LEU A 286 -23.44 -17.13 6.39
C LEU A 286 -22.87 -18.26 7.27
N ALA A 287 -23.72 -19.06 7.92
CA ALA A 287 -23.29 -20.18 8.76
C ALA A 287 -23.50 -21.54 8.05
N SER A 288 -22.90 -21.73 6.89
CA SER A 288 -22.62 -23.08 6.34
C SER A 288 -21.61 -23.01 5.19
N PHE A 289 -20.44 -22.47 5.48
CA PHE A 289 -19.23 -22.86 4.76
C PHE A 289 -18.19 -23.22 5.82
N ASP A 290 -18.19 -24.51 6.19
CA ASP A 290 -17.09 -25.11 6.94
C ASP A 290 -15.80 -25.00 6.10
N PHE A 291 -14.73 -24.67 6.81
CA PHE A 291 -13.35 -24.53 6.36
C PHE A 291 -12.74 -25.86 5.91
#